data_AF-A0A931I618-F1
#
_entry.id   AF-A0A931I618-F1
#
_cell.length_a   1.000
_cell.length_b   1.000
_cell.length_c   1.000
_cell.angle_alpha   90.00
_cell.angle_beta   90.00
_cell.angle_gamma   90.00
#
_symmetry.space_group_name_H-M   'P 1'
#
loop_
_entity.id
_entity.type
_entity.pdbx_description
1 polymer ?
#
loop_
_entity_poly.entity_id
_entity_poly.type
_entity_poly.pdbx_seq_one_letter_code
_entity_poly.pdbx_strand_id
1 'polypeptide(L)'
;MSASRMLRSQMLRLLAVAAVAAGLVAAGLAASHAQSPSPYDMTFKAYNAPAGGVPLRSGMDDSAGVVGTIPANAAGIVLRWCRKEFGFGEWQFGDAAVKRKALDQRWCEVSYNGRVGNVHGSKLAPE
;
A
#
# COMPACT_ATOMS: atom_id res chain seq x y z
N MET A 1 -59.84 30.82 12.80
CA MET A 1 -58.84 29.81 12.35
C MET A 1 -58.12 29.27 13.58
N SER A 2 -58.21 27.96 13.84
CA SER A 2 -57.82 27.35 15.12
C SER A 2 -56.30 27.15 15.23
N ALA A 3 -55.69 27.66 16.31
CA ALA A 3 -54.25 27.62 16.61
C ALA A 3 -53.62 26.22 16.49
N SER A 4 -54.43 25.18 16.69
CA SER A 4 -54.04 23.77 16.58
C SER A 4 -53.65 23.33 15.17
N ARG A 5 -54.15 23.99 14.10
CA ARG A 5 -53.74 23.70 12.71
C ARG A 5 -52.38 24.32 12.37
N MET A 6 -52.04 25.44 13.01
CA MET A 6 -50.81 26.17 12.74
C MET A 6 -49.59 25.46 13.38
N LEU A 7 -49.72 24.92 14.59
CA LEU A 7 -48.68 24.11 15.24
C LEU A 7 -48.41 22.79 14.49
N ARG A 8 -49.45 22.10 14.01
CA ARG A 8 -49.29 20.85 13.23
C ARG A 8 -48.53 21.07 11.93
N SER A 9 -48.80 22.16 11.22
CA SER A 9 -48.10 22.51 9.98
C SER A 9 -46.62 22.88 10.22
N GLN A 10 -46.30 23.53 11.35
CA GLN A 10 -44.91 23.82 11.72
C GLN A 10 -44.13 22.58 12.16
N MET A 11 -44.75 21.66 12.93
CA MET A 11 -44.13 20.37 13.29
C MET A 11 -43.82 19.50 12.08
N LEU A 12 -44.74 19.42 11.10
CA LEU A 12 -44.53 18.66 9.86
C LEU A 12 -43.37 19.20 9.02
N ARG A 13 -43.18 20.52 8.98
CA ARG A 13 -42.04 21.15 8.28
C ARG A 13 -40.72 20.88 8.99
N LEU A 14 -40.69 20.92 10.33
CA LEU A 14 -39.49 20.61 11.11
C LEU A 14 -39.05 19.15 10.96
N LEU A 15 -40.00 18.22 10.91
CA LEU A 15 -39.71 16.79 10.67
C LEU A 15 -39.16 16.54 9.25
N ALA A 16 -39.66 17.24 8.24
CA ALA A 16 -39.17 17.11 6.87
C ALA A 16 -37.71 17.60 6.71
N VAL A 17 -37.33 18.69 7.38
CA VAL A 17 -35.95 19.21 7.35
C VAL A 17 -34.97 18.25 8.05
N ALA A 18 -35.38 17.66 9.18
CA ALA A 18 -34.56 16.66 9.88
C ALA A 18 -34.33 15.39 9.03
N ALA A 19 -35.31 14.94 8.26
CA ALA A 19 -35.19 13.76 7.40
C ALA A 19 -34.21 13.99 6.23
N VAL A 20 -34.21 15.19 5.62
CA VAL A 20 -33.26 15.54 4.54
C VAL A 20 -31.84 15.68 5.08
N ALA A 21 -31.67 16.25 6.28
CA ALA A 21 -30.36 16.35 6.93
C ALA A 21 -29.77 14.97 7.28
N ALA A 22 -30.60 14.03 7.73
CA ALA A 22 -30.15 12.66 8.04
C ALA A 22 -29.75 11.87 6.77
N GLY A 23 -30.45 12.08 5.64
CA GLY A 23 -30.13 11.42 4.37
C GLY A 23 -28.78 11.83 3.77
N LEU A 24 -28.35 13.07 3.96
CA LEU A 24 -27.07 13.58 3.45
C LEU A 24 -25.85 13.05 4.23
N VAL A 25 -25.99 12.75 5.52
CA VAL A 25 -24.90 12.21 6.35
C VAL A 25 -24.60 10.74 6.00
N ALA A 26 -25.62 9.96 5.61
CA ALA A 26 -25.45 8.56 5.25
C ALA A 26 -24.76 8.34 3.88
N ALA A 27 -24.88 9.30 2.95
CA ALA A 27 -24.23 9.23 1.64
C ALA A 27 -22.74 9.66 1.65
N GLY A 28 -22.27 10.32 2.72
CA GLY A 28 -20.90 10.81 2.86
C GLY A 28 -19.88 9.74 3.31
N LEU A 29 -20.33 8.55 3.72
CA LEU A 29 -19.46 7.43 4.10
C LEU A 29 -19.06 6.56 2.90
N ALA A 30 -18.91 7.17 1.72
CA ALA A 30 -18.22 6.53 0.62
C ALA A 30 -16.83 6.11 1.13
N ALA A 31 -16.60 4.80 1.14
CA ALA A 31 -15.41 4.18 1.68
C ALA A 31 -14.16 4.90 1.16
N SER A 32 -13.49 5.64 2.03
CA SER A 32 -12.14 6.11 1.77
C SER A 32 -11.26 4.86 1.74
N HIS A 33 -11.06 4.29 0.56
CA HIS A 33 -10.13 3.19 0.38
C HIS A 33 -8.75 3.70 0.82
N ALA A 34 -8.22 3.11 1.88
CA ALA A 34 -6.91 3.47 2.39
C ALA A 34 -5.88 3.34 1.26
N GLN A 35 -5.31 4.47 0.88
CA GLN A 35 -4.28 4.55 -0.15
C GLN A 35 -2.99 3.94 0.42
N SER A 36 -2.45 2.94 -0.27
CA SER A 36 -1.14 2.39 0.09
C SER A 36 -0.04 3.40 -0.23
N PRO A 37 1.05 3.47 0.56
CA PRO A 37 2.27 4.17 0.14
C PRO A 37 2.78 3.59 -1.17
N SER A 38 3.41 4.45 -1.99
CA SER A 38 4.20 4.01 -3.15
C SER A 38 5.23 2.94 -2.72
N PRO A 39 5.51 1.93 -3.55
CA PRO A 39 6.54 0.94 -3.23
C PRO A 39 7.92 1.57 -3.07
N TYR A 40 8.14 2.78 -3.61
CA TYR A 40 9.41 3.50 -3.55
C TYR A 40 9.51 4.49 -2.38
N ASP A 41 8.38 4.75 -1.69
CA ASP A 41 8.31 5.67 -0.55
C ASP A 41 8.18 4.93 0.78
N MET A 42 8.61 3.66 0.82
CA MET A 42 8.57 2.82 2.00
C MET A 42 9.80 1.92 2.13
N THR A 43 9.95 1.30 3.30
CA THR A 43 11.03 0.36 3.59
C THR A 43 10.56 -1.09 3.53
N PHE A 44 11.54 -1.97 3.29
CA PHE A 44 11.37 -3.40 3.17
C PHE A 44 12.29 -4.13 4.14
N LYS A 45 11.84 -5.31 4.53
CA LYS A 45 12.65 -6.31 5.25
C LYS A 45 13.01 -7.47 4.34
N ALA A 46 14.09 -8.15 4.69
CA ALA A 46 14.44 -9.42 4.09
C ALA A 46 13.32 -10.44 4.36
N TYR A 47 12.96 -11.21 3.32
CA TYR A 47 11.88 -12.18 3.36
C TYR A 47 12.34 -13.48 2.68
N ASN A 48 11.99 -14.64 3.25
CA ASN A 48 12.43 -15.95 2.74
C ASN A 48 13.93 -15.98 2.39
N ALA A 49 14.74 -15.30 3.20
CA ALA A 49 16.17 -15.21 3.02
C ALA A 49 16.81 -16.56 3.38
N PRO A 50 17.79 -17.04 2.59
CA PRO A 50 18.54 -18.23 2.99
C PRO A 50 19.38 -17.91 4.24
N ALA A 51 19.90 -18.93 4.92
CA ALA A 51 20.67 -18.76 6.16
C ALA A 51 21.88 -17.82 5.99
N GLY A 52 22.50 -17.79 4.80
CA GLY A 52 23.59 -16.88 4.46
C GLY A 52 23.19 -15.44 4.13
N GLY A 53 21.89 -15.11 4.11
CA GLY A 53 21.38 -13.80 3.70
C GLY A 53 21.06 -13.72 2.20
N VAL A 54 20.42 -12.63 1.79
CA VAL A 54 20.04 -12.39 0.40
C VAL A 54 21.25 -11.86 -0.38
N PRO A 55 21.69 -12.53 -1.46
CA PRO A 55 22.80 -12.03 -2.27
C PRO A 55 22.38 -10.75 -2.99
N LEU A 56 23.20 -9.70 -2.85
CA LEU A 56 23.07 -8.44 -3.58
C LEU A 56 23.87 -8.58 -4.87
N ARG A 57 23.23 -8.46 -6.03
CA ARG A 57 23.84 -8.72 -7.34
C ARG A 57 24.13 -7.45 -8.13
N SER A 58 25.15 -7.50 -8.99
CA SER A 58 25.51 -6.39 -9.89
C SER A 58 24.48 -6.13 -10.99
N GLY A 59 23.62 -7.11 -11.28
CA GLY A 59 22.60 -7.07 -12.33
C GLY A 59 21.31 -7.77 -11.90
N MET A 60 20.24 -7.54 -12.67
CA MET A 60 18.89 -8.06 -12.41
C MET A 60 18.66 -9.45 -13.01
N ASP A 61 19.53 -10.38 -12.67
CA ASP A 61 19.47 -11.77 -13.11
C ASP A 61 20.32 -12.66 -12.19
N ASP A 62 20.08 -13.96 -12.21
CA ASP A 62 20.77 -14.91 -11.33
C ASP A 62 22.22 -15.21 -11.74
N SER A 63 22.63 -14.86 -12.96
CA SER A 63 24.01 -15.02 -13.43
C SER A 63 24.91 -13.85 -13.05
N ALA A 64 24.33 -12.71 -12.68
CA ALA A 64 25.06 -11.53 -12.26
C ALA A 64 25.87 -11.78 -10.98
N GLY A 65 27.09 -11.22 -10.95
CA GLY A 65 28.02 -11.35 -9.85
C GLY A 65 27.47 -10.79 -8.54
N VAL A 66 27.87 -11.39 -7.42
CA VAL A 66 27.48 -10.95 -6.08
C VAL A 66 28.40 -9.81 -5.63
N VAL A 67 27.80 -8.65 -5.34
CA VAL A 67 28.50 -7.43 -4.87
C VAL A 67 28.31 -7.17 -3.39
N GLY A 68 27.46 -7.97 -2.72
CA GLY A 68 27.22 -7.88 -1.30
C GLY A 68 26.19 -8.90 -0.82
N THR A 69 25.80 -8.78 0.45
CA THR A 69 24.80 -9.65 1.05
C THR A 69 23.98 -8.85 2.05
N ILE A 70 22.66 -9.01 2.00
CA ILE A 70 21.71 -8.47 2.97
C ILE A 70 21.47 -9.55 4.04
N PRO A 71 21.65 -9.28 5.34
CA PRO A 71 21.36 -10.23 6.41
C PRO A 71 19.91 -10.76 6.36
N ALA A 72 19.69 -12.00 6.80
CA ALA A 72 18.39 -12.65 6.71
C ALA A 72 17.27 -11.95 7.51
N ASN A 73 17.64 -11.20 8.55
CA ASN A 73 16.75 -10.42 9.41
C ASN A 73 16.84 -8.91 9.13
N ALA A 74 17.42 -8.50 8.00
CA ALA A 74 17.58 -7.09 7.67
C ALA A 74 16.23 -6.39 7.52
N ALA A 75 16.21 -5.14 7.93
CA ALA A 75 15.11 -4.18 7.83
C ALA A 75 15.66 -2.86 7.28
N GLY A 76 14.79 -1.93 6.89
CA GLY A 76 15.16 -0.63 6.33
C GLY A 76 15.73 -0.71 4.91
N ILE A 77 15.43 -1.77 4.16
CA ILE A 77 15.85 -1.90 2.76
C ILE A 77 15.02 -0.91 1.92
N VAL A 78 15.69 -0.02 1.20
CA VAL A 78 15.03 0.99 0.36
C VAL A 78 14.97 0.49 -1.07
N LEU A 79 13.78 0.50 -1.64
CA LEU A 79 13.58 0.13 -3.03
C LEU A 79 13.88 1.32 -3.93
N ARG A 80 14.78 1.17 -4.89
CA ARG A 80 15.18 2.25 -5.82
C ARG A 80 14.44 2.15 -7.15
N TRP A 81 14.32 0.95 -7.70
CA TRP A 81 13.54 0.64 -8.90
C TRP A 81 13.33 -0.87 -9.03
N CYS A 82 12.30 -1.32 -9.76
CA CYS A 82 12.12 -2.73 -10.12
C CYS A 82 11.90 -2.95 -11.63
N ARG A 83 12.34 -4.10 -12.14
CA ARG A 83 12.01 -4.60 -13.47
C ARG A 83 11.12 -5.84 -13.37
N LYS A 84 9.93 -5.85 -13.98
CA LYS A 84 9.21 -4.69 -14.57
C LYS A 84 8.73 -3.72 -13.48
N GLU A 85 8.36 -2.51 -13.88
CA GLU A 85 7.78 -1.48 -13.00
C GLU A 85 6.50 -1.99 -12.30
N PHE A 86 6.16 -1.44 -11.15
CA PHE A 86 4.91 -1.80 -10.46
C PHE A 86 3.69 -1.26 -11.21
N GLY A 87 2.64 -2.09 -11.30
CA GLY A 87 1.34 -1.60 -11.76
C GLY A 87 0.73 -0.72 -10.66
N PHE A 88 0.50 0.56 -10.95
CA PHE A 88 -0.02 1.51 -9.96
C PHE A 88 -1.26 0.98 -9.24
N GLY A 89 -2.30 0.57 -9.99
CA GLY A 89 -3.56 0.10 -9.39
C GLY A 89 -3.38 -1.19 -8.57
N GLU A 90 -2.54 -2.12 -9.05
CA GLU A 90 -2.24 -3.37 -8.34
C GLU A 90 -1.60 -3.09 -6.98
N TRP A 91 -0.63 -2.18 -6.93
CA TRP A 91 0.03 -1.82 -5.68
C TRP A 91 -0.85 -0.95 -4.77
N GLN A 92 -1.48 0.07 -5.35
CA GLN A 92 -2.22 1.09 -4.61
C GLN A 92 -3.41 0.51 -3.84
N PHE A 93 -4.14 -0.38 -4.51
CA PHE A 93 -5.40 -0.93 -4.02
C PHE A 93 -5.31 -2.42 -3.67
N GLY A 94 -4.18 -3.06 -3.94
CA GLY A 94 -3.93 -4.46 -3.60
C GLY A 94 -3.76 -4.68 -2.10
N ASP A 95 -4.25 -5.83 -1.64
CA ASP A 95 -3.94 -6.32 -0.30
C ASP A 95 -2.48 -6.80 -0.19
N ALA A 96 -2.11 -7.31 0.99
CA ALA A 96 -0.76 -7.80 1.23
C ALA A 96 -0.35 -8.95 0.28
N ALA A 97 -1.29 -9.82 -0.11
CA ALA A 97 -1.02 -10.94 -1.00
C ALA A 97 -0.81 -10.47 -2.45
N VAL A 98 -1.58 -9.48 -2.90
CA VAL A 98 -1.39 -8.84 -4.20
C VAL A 98 -0.03 -8.14 -4.28
N LYS A 99 0.32 -7.32 -3.27
CA LYS A 99 1.63 -6.66 -3.21
C LYS A 99 2.78 -7.66 -3.14
N ARG A 100 2.57 -8.81 -2.48
CA ARG A 100 3.52 -9.92 -2.44
C ARG A 100 3.77 -10.51 -3.82
N LYS A 101 2.70 -10.88 -4.51
CA LYS A 101 2.77 -11.42 -5.86
C LYS A 101 3.41 -10.43 -6.83
N ALA A 102 3.13 -9.14 -6.67
CA ALA A 102 3.79 -8.11 -7.47
C ALA A 102 5.31 -8.12 -7.26
N LEU A 103 5.80 -8.24 -6.03
CA LEU A 103 7.23 -8.37 -5.75
C LEU A 103 7.84 -9.66 -6.29
N ASP A 104 7.14 -10.79 -6.17
CA ASP A 104 7.63 -12.10 -6.61
C ASP A 104 7.96 -12.16 -8.11
N GLN A 105 7.36 -11.29 -8.91
CA GLN A 105 7.52 -11.24 -10.37
C GLN A 105 8.66 -10.33 -10.84
N ARG A 106 9.44 -9.75 -9.92
CA ARG A 106 10.32 -8.63 -10.22
C ARG A 106 11.73 -8.85 -9.70
N TRP A 107 12.68 -8.27 -10.42
CA TRP A 107 13.98 -7.92 -9.87
C TRP A 107 13.95 -6.47 -9.41
N CYS A 108 14.58 -6.18 -8.29
CA CYS A 108 14.57 -4.85 -7.69
C CYS A 108 15.98 -4.41 -7.33
N GLU A 109 16.34 -3.20 -7.72
CA GLU A 109 17.51 -2.50 -7.20
C GLU A 109 17.13 -1.92 -5.85
N VAL A 110 17.98 -2.18 -4.86
CA VAL A 110 17.77 -1.77 -3.50
C VAL A 110 19.01 -1.06 -2.96
N SER A 111 18.79 -0.19 -1.98
CA SER A 111 19.84 0.37 -1.12
C SER A 111 19.72 -0.21 0.27
N TYR A 112 20.83 -0.68 0.82
CA TYR A 112 20.92 -1.16 2.20
C TYR A 112 22.31 -0.86 2.77
N ASN A 113 22.37 -0.18 3.92
CA ASN A 113 23.61 0.20 4.60
C ASN A 113 24.67 0.83 3.67
N GLY A 114 24.24 1.75 2.80
CA GLY A 114 25.12 2.46 1.87
C GLY A 114 25.57 1.65 0.64
N ARG A 115 25.11 0.40 0.49
CA ARG A 115 25.37 -0.44 -0.69
C ARG A 115 24.15 -0.50 -1.58
N VAL A 116 24.39 -0.45 -2.90
CA VAL A 116 23.36 -0.58 -3.93
C VAL A 116 23.62 -1.84 -4.74
N GLY A 117 22.55 -2.56 -5.04
CA GLY A 117 22.57 -3.71 -5.93
C GLY A 117 21.20 -4.33 -6.08
N ASN A 118 21.14 -5.49 -6.72
CA ASN A 118 19.90 -6.07 -7.20
C ASN A 118 19.54 -7.34 -6.44
N VAL A 119 18.26 -7.52 -6.15
CA VAL A 119 17.72 -8.72 -5.52
C VAL A 119 16.46 -9.17 -6.25
N HIS A 120 16.15 -10.46 -6.15
CA HIS A 120 14.85 -10.95 -6.55
C HIS A 120 13.79 -10.42 -5.56
N GLY A 121 12.70 -9.83 -6.05
CA GLY A 121 11.68 -9.18 -5.23
C GLY A 121 10.97 -10.14 -4.28
N SER A 122 10.96 -11.45 -4.59
CA SER A 122 10.50 -12.50 -3.66
C SER A 122 11.33 -12.62 -2.38
N LYS A 123 12.43 -11.86 -2.28
CA LYS A 123 13.28 -11.75 -1.08
C LYS A 123 13.00 -10.51 -0.24
N LEU A 124 11.98 -9.72 -0.59
CA LEU A 124 11.64 -8.45 0.06
C LEU A 124 10.19 -8.45 0.53
N ALA A 125 9.91 -8.08 1.77
CA ALA A 125 8.57 -7.82 2.27
C ALA A 125 8.39 -6.36 2.70
N PRO A 126 7.25 -5.69 2.40
CA PRO A 126 6.89 -4.45 3.05
C PRO A 126 7.00 -4.61 4.57
N GLU A 127 7.50 -3.57 5.24
CA GLU A 127 7.64 -3.54 6.69
C GLU A 127 6.32 -3.32 7.43
#